data_AF-A0ABC8EGK4-F1
#
_entry.id   AF-A0ABC8EGK4-F1
#
_cell.length_a   1.000
_cell.length_b   1.000
_cell.length_c   1.000
_cell.angle_alpha   90.00
_cell.angle_beta   90.00
_cell.angle_gamma   90.00
#
_symmetry.space_group_name_H-M   'P 1'
#
loop_
_entity.id
_entity.type
_entity.pdbx_description
1 polymer ?
#
loop_
_entity_poly.entity_id
_entity_poly.type
_entity_poly.pdbx_seq_one_letter_code
_entity_poly.pdbx_strand_id
1 'polypeptide(L)'
;MFIYHGKNNEKIDIYDTVKETFLTDKGYYNELSKYVSENVFKHTNIYTVYELNNPKYNKPFKINFNLKEKSQNKKNKLIFVKMIYTVEINDSQNKTIGGSYDVPITFTVKNENGNWYIISKEEEA
;
A
#
# COMPACT_ATOMS: atom_id res chain seq x y z
N MET A 1 21.52 30.17 28.03
CA MET A 1 21.22 28.73 28.19
C MET A 1 20.48 28.29 26.94
N PHE A 2 21.12 27.55 26.03
CA PHE A 2 20.49 27.07 24.81
C PHE A 2 19.63 25.84 25.13
N ILE A 3 18.31 25.98 25.07
CA ILE A 3 17.41 24.83 25.19
C ILE A 3 17.20 24.28 23.78
N TYR A 4 17.75 23.08 23.56
CA TYR A 4 17.62 22.33 22.32
C TYR A 4 16.14 21.98 22.09
N HIS A 5 15.58 22.38 20.95
CA HIS A 5 14.24 22.01 20.54
C HIS A 5 14.15 20.48 20.37
N GLY A 6 13.20 19.86 21.08
CA GLY A 6 12.77 18.50 20.78
C GLY A 6 12.28 18.44 19.33
N LYS A 7 12.99 17.68 18.49
CA LYS A 7 12.57 17.31 17.14
C LYS A 7 11.20 16.61 17.26
N ASN A 8 10.12 17.29 16.90
CA ASN A 8 8.85 16.63 16.65
C ASN A 8 9.04 15.69 15.45
N ASN A 9 9.38 14.43 15.74
CA ASN A 9 9.38 13.34 14.77
C ASN A 9 7.92 12.92 14.50
N GLU A 10 7.12 13.82 13.94
CA GLU A 10 5.78 13.46 13.48
C GLU A 10 5.90 12.35 12.44
N LYS A 11 5.35 11.18 12.78
CA LYS A 11 5.13 10.09 11.84
C LYS A 11 4.04 10.53 10.87
N ILE A 12 4.18 10.13 9.62
CA ILE A 12 3.11 10.34 8.64
C ILE A 12 2.12 9.18 8.73
N ASP A 13 0.87 9.42 8.37
CA ASP A 13 -0.10 8.34 8.20
C ASP A 13 -0.42 8.18 6.71
N ILE A 14 -0.16 6.99 6.19
CA ILE A 14 -0.47 6.61 4.80
C ILE A 14 -1.31 5.33 4.76
N TYR A 15 -1.79 4.85 5.91
CA TYR A 15 -2.43 3.53 6.02
C TYR A 15 -3.64 3.40 5.10
N ASP A 16 -4.55 4.38 5.15
CA ASP A 16 -5.78 4.35 4.36
C ASP A 16 -5.47 4.45 2.86
N THR A 17 -4.53 5.29 2.46
CA THR A 17 -4.07 5.40 1.06
C THR A 17 -3.51 4.07 0.56
N VAL A 18 -2.66 3.41 1.34
CA VAL A 18 -2.09 2.10 0.96
C VAL A 18 -3.19 1.05 0.89
N LYS A 19 -4.07 0.98 1.89
CA LYS A 19 -5.19 0.04 1.92
C LYS A 19 -6.13 0.23 0.71
N GLU A 20 -6.47 1.46 0.37
CA GLU A 20 -7.29 1.78 -0.80
C GLU A 20 -6.56 1.39 -2.10
N THR A 21 -5.25 1.63 -2.19
CA THR A 21 -4.42 1.21 -3.34
C THR A 21 -4.48 -0.32 -3.55
N PHE A 22 -4.41 -1.11 -2.47
CA PHE A 22 -4.54 -2.57 -2.55
C PHE A 22 -5.93 -3.02 -3.00
N LEU A 23 -6.99 -2.41 -2.44
CA LEU A 23 -8.33 -3.00 -2.43
C LEU A 23 -9.34 -2.35 -3.36
N THR A 24 -9.06 -1.20 -3.96
CA THR A 24 -10.02 -0.54 -4.84
C THR A 24 -10.25 -1.33 -6.13
N ASP A 25 -11.51 -1.54 -6.48
CA ASP A 25 -11.96 -2.15 -7.74
C ASP A 25 -12.20 -1.09 -8.84
N LYS A 26 -12.10 0.21 -8.49
CA LYS A 26 -12.33 1.34 -9.40
C LYS A 26 -11.17 1.63 -10.36
N GLY A 27 -10.07 0.88 -10.25
CA GLY A 27 -8.83 1.16 -10.99
C GLY A 27 -8.10 2.40 -10.45
N TYR A 28 -7.25 3.01 -11.28
CA TYR A 28 -6.50 4.21 -10.94
C TYR A 28 -7.29 5.47 -11.36
N TYR A 29 -7.84 6.20 -10.39
CA TYR A 29 -8.73 7.36 -10.60
C TYR A 29 -8.17 8.66 -10.00
N ASN A 30 -8.75 9.79 -10.42
CA ASN A 30 -8.24 11.14 -10.16
C ASN A 30 -8.03 11.49 -8.67
N GLU A 31 -8.83 10.96 -7.76
CA GLU A 31 -8.65 11.24 -6.33
C GLU A 31 -7.49 10.43 -5.75
N LEU A 32 -7.37 9.14 -6.11
CA LEU A 32 -6.25 8.30 -5.67
C LEU A 32 -4.92 8.77 -6.27
N SER A 33 -4.92 9.26 -7.51
CA SER A 33 -3.72 9.77 -8.19
C SER A 33 -3.09 10.99 -7.50
N LYS A 34 -3.78 11.64 -6.55
CA LYS A 34 -3.23 12.73 -5.74
C LYS A 34 -2.31 12.23 -4.61
N TYR A 35 -2.34 10.93 -4.30
CA TYR A 35 -1.65 10.36 -3.14
C TYR A 35 -0.71 9.20 -3.47
N VAL A 36 -0.88 8.55 -4.63
CA VAL A 36 -0.04 7.41 -5.05
C VAL A 36 0.29 7.52 -6.54
N SER A 37 1.49 7.09 -6.92
CA SER A 37 1.88 7.01 -8.32
C SER A 37 1.20 5.85 -9.03
N GLU A 38 0.93 6.02 -10.32
CA GLU A 38 0.32 4.97 -11.15
C GLU A 38 1.17 3.70 -11.16
N ASN A 39 2.50 3.86 -11.14
CA ASN A 39 3.42 2.72 -11.08
C ASN A 39 3.26 1.94 -9.78
N VAL A 40 3.15 2.62 -8.63
CA VAL A 40 2.88 1.95 -7.35
C VAL A 40 1.52 1.27 -7.40
N PHE A 41 0.48 1.94 -7.89
CA PHE A 41 -0.86 1.37 -8.02
C PHE A 41 -0.85 0.06 -8.82
N LYS A 42 -0.28 0.05 -10.03
CA LYS A 42 -0.27 -1.12 -10.92
C LYS A 42 0.41 -2.35 -10.31
N HIS A 43 1.43 -2.14 -9.47
CA HIS A 43 2.19 -3.22 -8.85
C HIS A 43 1.70 -3.58 -7.45
N THR A 44 0.64 -2.94 -6.95
CA THR A 44 0.09 -3.17 -5.60
C THR A 44 -1.36 -3.61 -5.63
N ASN A 45 -2.16 -3.08 -6.56
CA ASN A 45 -3.59 -3.37 -6.62
C ASN A 45 -3.87 -4.85 -6.98
N ILE A 46 -4.66 -5.52 -6.15
CA ILE A 46 -4.87 -6.98 -6.26
C ILE A 46 -5.63 -7.37 -7.53
N TYR A 47 -6.48 -6.48 -8.06
CA TYR A 47 -7.22 -6.72 -9.29
C TYR A 47 -6.33 -6.61 -10.53
N THR A 48 -5.22 -5.88 -10.41
CA THR A 48 -4.20 -5.78 -11.46
C THR A 48 -3.23 -6.95 -11.38
N VAL A 49 -2.79 -7.34 -10.18
CA VAL A 49 -1.75 -8.38 -9.99
C VAL A 49 -2.27 -9.81 -10.16
N TYR A 50 -3.47 -10.14 -9.65
CA TYR A 50 -3.96 -11.53 -9.65
C TYR A 50 -4.94 -11.87 -10.80
N GLU A 51 -5.14 -10.95 -11.75
CA GLU A 51 -6.04 -11.13 -12.89
C GLU A 51 -7.43 -11.69 -12.51
N LEU A 52 -8.07 -11.08 -11.51
CA LEU A 52 -9.35 -11.55 -10.94
C LEU A 52 -10.53 -11.55 -11.94
N ASN A 53 -10.32 -11.08 -13.17
CA ASN A 53 -11.26 -11.17 -14.28
C ASN A 53 -11.18 -12.49 -15.06
N ASN A 54 -10.27 -13.39 -14.72
CA ASN A 54 -10.16 -14.69 -15.39
C ASN A 54 -11.43 -15.53 -15.17
N PRO A 55 -12.10 -16.02 -16.23
CA PRO A 55 -13.36 -16.76 -16.12
C PRO A 55 -13.24 -18.10 -15.38
N LYS A 56 -12.01 -18.57 -15.12
CA LYS A 56 -11.76 -19.79 -14.34
C LYS A 56 -12.10 -19.66 -12.84
N TYR A 57 -12.34 -18.45 -12.34
CA TYR A 57 -12.63 -18.19 -10.92
C TYR A 57 -14.10 -17.86 -10.67
N ASN A 58 -14.64 -18.36 -9.57
CA ASN A 58 -16.03 -18.12 -9.19
C ASN A 58 -16.20 -16.83 -8.38
N LYS A 59 -17.03 -15.91 -8.88
CA LYS A 59 -17.39 -14.67 -8.19
C LYS A 59 -18.60 -14.91 -7.25
N PRO A 60 -18.76 -14.13 -6.15
CA PRO A 60 -17.91 -13.03 -5.70
C PRO A 60 -16.63 -13.51 -5.00
N PHE A 61 -15.61 -12.66 -4.99
CA PHE A 61 -14.37 -12.91 -4.26
C PHE A 61 -14.48 -12.47 -2.80
N LYS A 62 -13.90 -13.26 -1.90
CA LYS A 62 -13.68 -12.89 -0.50
C LYS A 62 -12.21 -12.53 -0.33
N ILE A 63 -11.95 -11.28 0.05
CA ILE A 63 -10.60 -10.75 0.27
C ILE A 63 -10.40 -10.58 1.77
N ASN A 64 -9.43 -11.30 2.32
CA ASN A 64 -8.94 -11.09 3.67
C ASN A 64 -7.63 -10.32 3.60
N PHE A 65 -7.61 -9.10 4.13
CA PHE A 65 -6.47 -8.19 4.02
C PHE A 65 -6.05 -7.69 5.39
N ASN A 66 -4.74 -7.76 5.64
CA ASN A 66 -4.10 -7.20 6.81
C ASN A 66 -2.90 -6.35 6.39
N LEU A 67 -2.71 -5.24 7.07
CA LEU A 67 -1.60 -4.32 6.84
C LEU A 67 -1.14 -3.78 8.19
N LYS A 68 0.17 -3.79 8.43
CA LYS A 68 0.75 -3.32 9.68
C LYS A 68 2.02 -2.52 9.42
N GLU A 69 2.05 -1.27 9.85
CA GLU A 69 3.29 -0.49 9.90
C GLU A 69 4.26 -1.13 10.91
N LYS A 70 5.54 -1.22 10.50
CA LYS A 70 6.65 -1.64 11.35
C LYS A 70 7.50 -0.46 11.78
N SER A 71 7.88 0.40 10.83
CA SER A 71 8.75 1.52 11.12
C SER A 71 8.67 2.59 10.02
N GLN A 72 9.16 3.77 10.37
CA GLN A 72 9.39 4.85 9.42
C GLN A 72 10.82 5.38 9.58
N ASN A 73 11.46 5.69 8.47
CA ASN A 73 12.76 6.36 8.44
C ASN A 73 12.70 7.59 7.53
N LYS A 74 13.40 8.68 7.90
CA LYS A 74 13.46 9.91 7.12
C LYS A 74 14.88 10.10 6.58
N LYS A 75 15.02 10.23 5.26
CA LYS A 75 16.32 10.49 4.61
C LYS A 75 16.10 11.39 3.39
N ASN A 76 16.88 12.47 3.29
CA ASN A 76 16.89 13.39 2.14
C ASN A 76 15.48 13.87 1.71
N LYS A 77 14.67 14.34 2.68
CA LYS A 77 13.27 14.79 2.48
C LYS A 77 12.28 13.70 2.05
N LEU A 78 12.72 12.45 1.96
CA LEU A 78 11.87 11.28 1.74
C LEU A 78 11.60 10.58 3.07
N ILE A 79 10.45 9.92 3.12
CA ILE A 79 10.02 9.08 4.23
C ILE A 79 9.86 7.67 3.69
N PHE A 80 10.51 6.71 4.34
CA PHE A 80 10.47 5.29 4.01
C PHE A 80 9.60 4.62 5.06
N VAL A 81 8.42 4.14 4.65
CA VAL A 81 7.45 3.51 5.55
C VAL A 81 7.49 2.01 5.30
N LYS A 82 8.05 1.25 6.26
CA LYS A 82 8.09 -0.22 6.19
C LYS A 82 6.81 -0.78 6.81
N MET A 83 6.09 -1.57 6.02
CA MET A 83 4.88 -2.28 6.43
C MET A 83 5.05 -3.78 6.18
N ILE A 84 4.19 -4.57 6.80
CA ILE A 84 3.97 -5.97 6.44
C ILE A 84 2.51 -6.11 6.03
N TYR A 85 2.27 -6.73 4.88
CA TYR A 85 0.93 -7.00 4.40
C TYR A 85 0.66 -8.51 4.29
N THR A 86 -0.61 -8.85 4.40
CA THR A 86 -1.14 -10.17 4.05
C THR A 86 -2.40 -9.95 3.25
N VAL A 87 -2.53 -10.67 2.14
CA VAL A 87 -3.74 -10.72 1.34
C VAL A 87 -4.03 -12.18 1.02
N GLU A 88 -5.26 -12.60 1.25
CA GLU A 88 -5.79 -13.89 0.85
C GLU A 88 -7.05 -13.64 0.05
N ILE A 89 -7.11 -14.22 -1.14
CA ILE A 89 -8.21 -14.08 -2.09
C ILE A 89 -8.81 -15.46 -2.29
N ASN A 90 -10.05 -15.60 -1.83
CA ASN A 90 -10.83 -16.82 -1.98
C ASN A 90 -11.98 -16.57 -2.96
N ASP A 91 -12.28 -17.57 -3.79
CA ASP A 91 -13.47 -17.55 -4.65
C ASP A 91 -14.75 -17.85 -3.85
N SER A 92 -15.91 -17.84 -4.51
CA SER A 92 -17.18 -18.10 -3.84
C SER A 92 -17.34 -19.51 -3.26
N GLN A 93 -16.45 -20.44 -3.62
CA GLN A 93 -16.38 -21.80 -3.11
C GLN A 93 -15.35 -21.95 -1.97
N ASN A 94 -14.81 -20.83 -1.47
CA ASN A 94 -13.71 -20.77 -0.50
C ASN A 94 -12.39 -21.37 -1.00
N LYS A 95 -12.19 -21.49 -2.32
CA LYS A 95 -10.92 -21.90 -2.88
C LYS A 95 -9.98 -20.70 -2.95
N THR A 96 -8.78 -20.82 -2.40
CA THR A 96 -7.73 -19.80 -2.54
C THR A 96 -7.27 -19.71 -3.99
N ILE A 97 -7.39 -18.52 -4.56
CA ILE A 97 -7.03 -18.22 -5.96
C ILE A 97 -5.84 -17.27 -6.06
N GLY A 98 -5.46 -16.63 -4.96
CA GLY A 98 -4.31 -15.74 -4.89
C GLY A 98 -4.06 -15.27 -3.48
N GLY A 99 -2.84 -14.83 -3.21
CA GLY A 99 -2.48 -14.26 -1.92
C GLY A 99 -0.98 -14.12 -1.73
N SER A 100 -0.64 -13.38 -0.69
CA SER A 100 0.71 -13.13 -0.20
C SER A 100 0.61 -13.04 1.32
N TYR A 101 1.53 -13.70 2.04
CA TYR A 101 1.47 -13.81 3.50
C TYR A 101 2.72 -13.20 4.13
N ASP A 102 2.50 -12.34 5.13
CA ASP A 102 3.55 -11.67 5.90
C ASP A 102 4.65 -11.00 5.07
N VAL A 103 4.28 -10.42 3.92
CA VAL A 103 5.25 -9.83 2.98
C VAL A 103 5.69 -8.45 3.45
N PRO A 104 7.00 -8.22 3.67
CA PRO A 104 7.54 -6.90 3.93
C PRO A 104 7.50 -6.02 2.67
N ILE A 105 6.99 -4.81 2.84
CA ILE A 105 6.93 -3.80 1.78
C ILE A 105 7.39 -2.45 2.33
N THR A 106 8.22 -1.74 1.57
CA THR A 106 8.66 -0.38 1.89
C THR A 106 8.09 0.59 0.88
N PHE A 107 7.33 1.59 1.36
CA PHE A 107 6.85 2.70 0.56
C PHE A 107 7.77 3.91 0.71
N THR A 108 8.18 4.49 -0.41
CA THR A 108 8.86 5.79 -0.41
C THR A 108 7.84 6.89 -0.61
N VAL A 109 7.84 7.87 0.29
CA VAL A 109 6.87 8.95 0.35
C VAL A 109 7.61 10.28 0.30
N LYS A 110 7.08 11.22 -0.47
CA LYS A 110 7.52 12.62 -0.51
C LYS A 110 6.37 13.55 -0.15
N ASN A 111 6.68 14.72 0.40
CA ASN A 111 5.68 15.77 0.54
C ASN A 111 5.58 16.54 -0.78
N GLU A 112 4.41 16.56 -1.39
CA GLU A 112 4.08 17.40 -2.55
C GLU A 112 2.99 18.38 -2.16
N ASN A 113 3.33 19.67 -2.15
CA ASN A 113 2.37 20.76 -1.90
C ASN A 113 1.54 20.57 -0.62
N GLY A 114 2.15 20.04 0.45
CA GLY A 114 1.50 19.80 1.73
C GLY A 114 0.88 18.41 1.88
N ASN A 115 0.80 17.61 0.81
CA ASN A 115 0.23 16.26 0.84
C ASN A 115 1.33 15.18 0.77
N TRP A 116 1.12 14.08 1.47
CA TRP A 116 2.01 12.92 1.38
C TRP A 116 1.69 12.10 0.13
N TYR A 117 2.70 11.92 -0.72
CA TYR A 117 2.60 11.24 -2.01
C TYR A 117 3.54 10.05 -2.08
N ILE A 118 2.99 8.87 -2.35
CA ILE A 118 3.72 7.60 -2.46
C ILE A 118 4.28 7.47 -3.87
N ILE A 119 5.60 7.50 -4.01
CA ILE A 119 6.29 7.50 -5.32
C ILE A 119 6.74 6.12 -5.77
N SER A 120 7.16 5.29 -4.84
CA SER A 120 7.70 3.96 -5.14
C SER A 120 7.36 2.97 -4.02
N LYS A 121 7.42 1.70 -4.38
CA LYS A 121 7.29 0.57 -3.46
C LYS A 121 8.38 -0.46 -3.78
N GLU A 122 8.86 -1.12 -2.74
CA GLU A 122 9.85 -2.18 -2.82
C GLU A 122 9.43 -3.31 -1.89
N GLU A 123 9.36 -4.53 -2.41
CA GLU A 123 9.14 -5.75 -1.63
C GLU A 123 10.50 -6.43 -1.45
N GLU A 124 10.82 -6.83 -0.22
CA GLU A 124 12.05 -7.59 0.04
C GLU A 124 11.89 -8.98 -0.62
N ALA A 125 12.84 -9.33 -1.49
CA ALA A 125 12.86 -10.60 -2.24
C ALA A 125 13.41 -11.77 -1.40
#